data_AF-A0A7S1MCC5-F1
#
_entry.id   AF-A0A7S1MCC5-F1
#
_cell.length_a   1.000
_cell.length_b   1.000
_cell.length_c   1.000
_cell.angle_alpha   90.00
_cell.angle_beta   90.00
_cell.angle_gamma   90.00
#
_symmetry.space_group_name_H-M   'P 1'
#
loop_
_entity.id
_entity.type
_entity.pdbx_description
1 polymer ?
#
loop_
_entity_poly.entity_id
_entity_poly.type
_entity_poly.pdbx_seq_one_letter_code
_entity_poly.pdbx_strand_id
1 'polypeptide(L)'
;AGDQQRMTTVEVTNTWALNASVATSETSAMLRAVRATDGAIGYVASAAAASLGLAQAAIVDEATGSLTSTSPGFVAQALAAGRIDEAEGGAFVFPRIAGGYPFVGITYFLVDVERRGNCSAARAALDWALFAVATADGSRLALGTGYVPLVPALQARTEGVLRSVRCDGALLYPAPEAASSGSATLIAVVVVVAVLATALIAGLQVARVVAARGAGRDVANAPSDPAQPF
;
A
#
# COMPACT_ATOMS: atom_id res chain seq x y z
N ALA A 1 -33.38 -28.23 4.64
CA ALA A 1 -33.04 -28.70 3.28
C ALA A 1 -32.29 -27.57 2.60
N GLY A 2 -31.00 -27.77 2.38
CA GLY A 2 -30.03 -26.72 2.07
C GLY A 2 -30.07 -26.30 0.60
N ASP A 3 -30.01 -25.00 0.40
CA ASP A 3 -29.88 -24.33 -0.88
C ASP A 3 -28.48 -24.64 -1.43
N GLN A 4 -28.40 -25.62 -2.34
CA GLN A 4 -27.15 -25.92 -3.04
C GLN A 4 -26.83 -24.73 -3.94
N GLN A 5 -25.85 -23.92 -3.51
CA GLN A 5 -25.24 -22.88 -4.32
C GLN A 5 -24.88 -23.47 -5.68
N ARG A 6 -25.61 -23.06 -6.73
CA ARG A 6 -25.27 -23.37 -8.10
C ARG A 6 -23.87 -22.83 -8.34
N MET A 7 -22.89 -23.74 -8.43
CA MET A 7 -21.60 -23.42 -9.04
C MET A 7 -21.89 -22.96 -10.47
N THR A 8 -21.81 -21.66 -10.69
CA THR A 8 -21.78 -21.10 -12.04
C THR A 8 -20.54 -21.66 -12.72
N THR A 9 -20.75 -22.59 -13.65
CA THR A 9 -19.71 -23.07 -14.56
C THR A 9 -19.05 -21.84 -15.19
N VAL A 10 -17.74 -21.68 -14.95
CA VAL A 10 -16.96 -20.61 -15.58
C VAL A 10 -16.72 -21.02 -17.04
N GLU A 11 -17.41 -20.36 -17.96
CA GLU A 11 -17.19 -20.55 -19.39
C GLU A 11 -16.01 -19.69 -19.84
N VAL A 12 -14.98 -20.32 -20.42
CA VAL A 12 -13.88 -19.60 -21.06
C VAL A 12 -14.39 -19.08 -22.41
N THR A 13 -14.79 -17.81 -22.45
CA THR A 13 -15.40 -17.21 -23.64
C THR A 13 -14.41 -16.70 -24.66
N ASN A 14 -13.13 -16.51 -24.28
CA ASN A 14 -12.09 -16.00 -25.17
C ASN A 14 -10.69 -16.45 -24.73
N THR A 15 -9.82 -16.71 -25.71
CA THR A 15 -8.37 -16.85 -25.52
C THR A 15 -7.71 -15.56 -25.99
N TRP A 16 -7.05 -14.85 -25.07
CA TRP A 16 -6.41 -13.58 -25.39
C TRP A 16 -5.06 -13.83 -26.06
N ALA A 17 -4.90 -13.36 -27.30
CA ALA A 17 -3.61 -13.33 -27.97
C ALA A 17 -2.85 -12.08 -27.50
N LEU A 18 -1.99 -12.23 -26.49
CA LEU A 18 -1.15 -11.14 -25.96
C LEU A 18 -0.03 -10.81 -26.94
N ASN A 19 -0.36 -10.11 -28.02
CA ASN A 19 0.53 -9.90 -29.17
C ASN A 19 1.43 -8.65 -29.00
N ALA A 20 1.21 -7.86 -27.96
CA ALA A 20 1.97 -6.66 -27.66
C ALA A 20 2.17 -6.53 -26.15
N SER A 21 3.38 -6.14 -25.74
CA SER A 21 3.70 -5.81 -24.35
C SER A 21 4.31 -4.40 -24.30
N VAL A 22 3.86 -3.61 -23.33
CA VAL A 22 4.42 -2.29 -23.05
C VAL A 22 5.07 -2.36 -21.67
N ALA A 23 6.40 -2.27 -21.64
CA ALA A 23 7.13 -2.20 -20.39
C ALA A 23 7.05 -0.77 -19.83
N THR A 24 6.65 -0.63 -18.57
CA THR A 24 6.69 0.64 -17.85
C THR A 24 7.34 0.43 -16.48
N SER A 25 8.25 1.31 -16.08
CA SER A 25 8.87 1.28 -14.75
C SER A 25 8.00 1.89 -13.65
N GLU A 26 6.95 2.62 -14.02
CA GLU A 26 6.09 3.33 -13.08
C GLU A 26 4.66 2.77 -13.06
N THR A 27 4.14 2.52 -11.86
CA THR A 27 2.73 2.13 -11.68
C THR A 27 1.77 3.12 -12.33
N SER A 28 2.07 4.43 -12.26
CA SER A 28 1.23 5.46 -12.86
C SER A 28 1.17 5.35 -14.39
N ALA A 29 2.27 4.98 -15.04
CA ALA A 29 2.35 4.79 -16.48
C ALA A 29 1.61 3.53 -16.91
N MET A 30 1.77 2.43 -16.16
CA MET A 30 1.01 1.18 -16.38
C MET A 30 -0.50 1.44 -16.31
N LEU A 31 -0.97 2.12 -15.27
CA LEU A 31 -2.39 2.44 -15.08
C LEU A 31 -2.94 3.31 -16.21
N ARG A 32 -2.18 4.30 -16.69
CA ARG A 32 -2.56 5.12 -17.86
C ARG A 32 -2.65 4.28 -19.13
N ALA A 33 -1.68 3.40 -19.37
CA ALA A 33 -1.66 2.54 -20.54
C ALA A 33 -2.85 1.57 -20.57
N VAL A 34 -3.16 0.95 -19.42
CA VAL A 34 -4.34 0.06 -19.28
C VAL A 34 -5.63 0.84 -19.52
N ARG A 35 -5.76 2.06 -18.99
CA ARG A 35 -6.96 2.88 -19.19
C ARG A 35 -7.15 3.35 -20.63
N ALA A 36 -6.06 3.62 -21.34
CA ALA A 36 -6.09 4.19 -22.69
C ALA A 36 -6.21 3.12 -23.80
N THR A 37 -5.95 1.86 -23.48
CA THR A 37 -5.92 0.76 -24.46
C THR A 37 -7.07 -0.19 -24.21
N ASP A 38 -8.01 -0.28 -25.15
CA ASP A 38 -9.12 -1.21 -25.04
C ASP A 38 -8.61 -2.66 -25.04
N GLY A 39 -9.20 -3.49 -24.17
CA GLY A 39 -8.74 -4.87 -23.97
C GLY A 39 -7.32 -5.01 -23.40
N ALA A 40 -6.77 -4.02 -22.71
CA ALA A 40 -5.49 -4.18 -22.01
C ALA A 40 -5.64 -4.84 -20.63
N ILE A 41 -4.65 -5.67 -20.27
CA ILE A 41 -4.48 -6.22 -18.91
C ILE A 41 -3.10 -5.80 -18.39
N GLY A 42 -3.04 -5.45 -17.11
CA GLY A 42 -1.79 -5.19 -16.39
C GLY A 42 -1.87 -5.66 -14.95
N TYR A 43 -0.72 -5.87 -14.32
CA TYR A 43 -0.62 -6.18 -12.88
C TYR A 43 -0.17 -4.94 -12.11
N VAL A 44 -0.91 -4.61 -11.05
CA VAL A 44 -0.66 -3.44 -10.18
C VAL A 44 -1.18 -3.75 -8.78
N ALA A 45 -0.76 -2.96 -7.79
CA ALA A 45 -1.37 -3.03 -6.47
C ALA A 45 -2.87 -2.71 -6.54
N SER A 46 -3.71 -3.50 -5.85
CA SER A 46 -5.18 -3.37 -5.89
C SER A 46 -5.65 -1.96 -5.50
N ALA A 47 -5.06 -1.38 -4.45
CA ALA A 47 -5.33 -0.01 -4.01
C ALA A 47 -5.14 1.02 -5.14
N ALA A 48 -4.09 0.86 -5.95
CA ALA A 48 -3.79 1.78 -7.05
C ALA A 48 -4.82 1.65 -8.18
N ALA A 49 -5.21 0.43 -8.56
CA ALA A 49 -6.28 0.21 -9.54
C ALA A 49 -7.62 0.77 -9.04
N ALA A 50 -7.98 0.49 -7.79
CA ALA A 50 -9.22 0.95 -7.16
C ALA A 50 -9.31 2.49 -7.12
N SER A 51 -8.20 3.18 -6.80
CA SER A 51 -8.15 4.65 -6.76
C SER A 51 -8.49 5.34 -8.08
N LEU A 52 -8.37 4.62 -9.21
CA LEU A 52 -8.69 5.10 -10.55
C LEU A 52 -9.99 4.51 -11.10
N GLY A 53 -10.72 3.72 -10.31
CA GLY A 53 -11.94 3.05 -10.73
C GLY A 53 -11.73 2.00 -11.83
N LEU A 54 -10.52 1.43 -11.93
CA LEU A 54 -10.25 0.37 -12.89
C LEU A 54 -10.84 -0.96 -12.41
N ALA A 55 -11.43 -1.72 -13.34
CA ALA A 55 -11.90 -3.06 -13.08
C ALA A 55 -10.73 -3.97 -12.69
N GLN A 56 -10.98 -4.88 -11.75
CA GLN A 56 -10.00 -5.86 -11.28
C GLN A 56 -10.53 -7.26 -11.57
N ALA A 57 -9.67 -8.12 -12.12
CA ALA A 57 -10.05 -9.49 -12.45
C ALA A 57 -10.27 -10.33 -11.18
N ALA A 58 -11.37 -11.07 -11.16
CA ALA A 58 -11.53 -12.22 -10.27
C ALA A 58 -10.75 -13.41 -10.82
N ILE A 59 -10.23 -14.25 -9.93
CA ILE A 59 -9.41 -15.41 -10.29
C ILE A 59 -10.10 -16.67 -9.79
N VAL A 60 -10.21 -17.68 -10.66
CA VAL A 60 -10.72 -18.99 -10.27
C VAL A 60 -9.67 -19.67 -9.40
N ASP A 61 -10.07 -20.07 -8.21
CA ASP A 61 -9.29 -20.96 -7.35
C ASP A 61 -9.37 -22.37 -7.92
N GLU A 62 -8.25 -22.88 -8.45
CA GLU A 62 -8.17 -24.19 -9.08
C GLU A 62 -8.52 -25.34 -8.13
N ALA A 63 -8.32 -25.17 -6.81
CA ALA A 63 -8.62 -26.21 -5.83
C ALA A 63 -10.12 -26.32 -5.54
N THR A 64 -10.86 -25.20 -5.62
CA THR A 64 -12.28 -25.14 -5.24
C THR A 64 -13.22 -24.87 -6.40
N GLY A 65 -12.71 -24.46 -7.56
CA GLY A 65 -13.49 -23.96 -8.70
C GLY A 65 -14.20 -22.63 -8.43
N SER A 66 -14.00 -22.02 -7.27
CA SER A 66 -14.70 -20.80 -6.84
C SER A 66 -13.96 -19.54 -7.29
N LEU A 67 -14.70 -18.44 -7.47
CA LEU A 67 -14.09 -17.13 -7.75
C LEU A 67 -13.50 -16.51 -6.48
N THR A 68 -12.27 -16.06 -6.58
CA THR A 68 -11.58 -15.22 -5.60
C THR A 68 -11.38 -13.82 -6.19
N SER A 69 -11.26 -12.80 -5.35
CA SER A 69 -11.04 -11.42 -5.78
C SER A 69 -10.03 -10.72 -4.88
N THR A 70 -9.65 -9.51 -5.27
CA THR A 70 -8.78 -8.62 -4.47
C THR A 70 -9.46 -8.03 -3.24
N SER A 71 -10.68 -8.46 -2.90
CA SER A 71 -11.36 -7.97 -1.70
C SER A 71 -10.55 -8.29 -0.42
N PRO A 72 -10.64 -7.43 0.63
CA PRO A 72 -9.89 -7.63 1.87
C PRO A 72 -10.06 -9.01 2.51
N GLY A 73 -11.23 -9.66 2.40
CA GLY A 73 -11.47 -10.98 2.98
C GLY A 73 -10.61 -12.09 2.37
N PHE A 74 -10.61 -12.21 1.03
CA PHE A 74 -9.79 -13.18 0.30
C PHE A 74 -8.29 -12.95 0.51
N VAL A 75 -7.86 -11.68 0.58
CA VAL A 75 -6.46 -11.31 0.84
C VAL A 75 -6.07 -11.61 2.29
N ALA A 76 -6.93 -11.31 3.26
CA ALA A 76 -6.68 -11.63 4.67
C ALA A 76 -6.57 -13.13 4.92
N GLN A 77 -7.39 -13.94 4.24
CA GLN A 77 -7.32 -15.39 4.34
C GLN A 77 -5.96 -15.91 3.83
N ALA A 78 -5.48 -15.42 2.68
CA ALA A 78 -4.17 -15.77 2.16
C ALA A 78 -3.02 -15.28 3.06
N LEU A 79 -3.13 -14.07 3.61
CA LEU A 79 -2.15 -13.52 4.56
C LEU A 79 -2.06 -14.36 5.84
N ALA A 80 -3.19 -14.83 6.37
CA ALA A 80 -3.23 -15.66 7.57
C ALA A 80 -2.60 -17.05 7.40
N ALA A 81 -2.59 -17.58 6.18
CA ALA A 81 -1.88 -18.82 5.85
C ALA A 81 -0.40 -18.61 5.53
N GLY A 82 0.03 -17.36 5.34
CA GLY A 82 1.41 -17.02 5.06
C GLY A 82 2.34 -17.30 6.25
N ARG A 83 3.61 -17.55 5.94
CA ARG A 83 4.64 -17.83 6.94
C ARG A 83 5.95 -17.18 6.54
N ILE A 84 6.82 -16.97 7.53
CA ILE A 84 8.20 -16.57 7.28
C ILE A 84 9.00 -17.84 6.98
N ASP A 85 9.66 -17.86 5.83
CA ASP A 85 10.57 -18.92 5.46
C ASP A 85 12.00 -18.55 5.88
N GLU A 86 12.40 -19.07 7.04
CA GLU A 86 13.72 -18.81 7.61
C GLU A 86 14.85 -19.45 6.75
N ALA A 87 14.55 -20.45 5.90
CA ALA A 87 15.52 -21.02 4.97
C ALA A 87 15.80 -20.09 3.77
N GLU A 88 14.84 -19.22 3.42
CA GLU A 88 14.97 -18.20 2.37
C GLU A 88 15.31 -16.82 2.95
N GLY A 89 16.11 -16.79 4.01
CA GLY A 89 16.57 -15.53 4.62
C GLY A 89 15.45 -14.72 5.27
N GLY A 90 14.36 -15.37 5.67
CA GLY A 90 13.22 -14.72 6.33
C GLY A 90 12.20 -14.12 5.37
N ALA A 91 12.18 -14.55 4.10
CA ALA A 91 11.16 -14.15 3.14
C ALA A 91 9.76 -14.55 3.62
N PHE A 92 8.76 -13.69 3.42
CA PHE A 92 7.37 -14.05 3.70
C PHE A 92 6.78 -14.79 2.49
N VAL A 93 6.42 -16.06 2.69
CA VAL A 93 5.88 -16.93 1.64
C VAL A 93 4.37 -17.12 1.84
N PHE A 94 3.64 -17.08 0.73
CA PHE A 94 2.19 -17.28 0.71
C PHE A 94 1.87 -18.62 0.06
N PRO A 95 1.41 -19.63 0.82
CA PRO A 95 0.92 -20.85 0.22
C PRO A 95 -0.39 -20.57 -0.53
N ARG A 96 -0.61 -21.31 -1.63
CA ARG A 96 -1.94 -21.36 -2.24
C ARG A 96 -2.89 -22.08 -1.30
N ILE A 97 -4.01 -21.45 -0.98
CA ILE A 97 -5.05 -22.02 -0.11
C ILE A 97 -6.43 -21.85 -0.75
N ALA A 98 -7.30 -22.79 -0.45
CA ALA A 98 -8.70 -22.72 -0.84
C ALA A 98 -9.35 -21.43 -0.32
N GLY A 99 -9.97 -20.65 -1.20
CA GLY A 99 -10.62 -19.38 -0.84
C GLY A 99 -9.64 -18.25 -0.46
N GLY A 100 -8.35 -18.36 -0.74
CA GLY A 100 -7.41 -17.23 -0.65
C GLY A 100 -7.15 -16.61 -2.03
N TYR A 101 -6.99 -15.29 -2.10
CA TYR A 101 -6.55 -14.67 -3.36
C TYR A 101 -5.12 -15.12 -3.69
N PRO A 102 -4.82 -15.63 -4.90
CA PRO A 102 -3.53 -16.25 -5.17
C PRO A 102 -2.38 -15.26 -5.42
N PHE A 103 -2.70 -13.98 -5.71
CA PHE A 103 -1.71 -12.94 -6.01
C PHE A 103 -1.65 -11.94 -4.86
N VAL A 104 -1.12 -12.40 -3.73
CA VAL A 104 -0.89 -11.56 -2.54
C VAL A 104 0.59 -11.30 -2.35
N GLY A 105 0.88 -10.15 -1.75
CA GLY A 105 2.23 -9.74 -1.41
C GLY A 105 2.21 -8.90 -0.15
N ILE A 106 3.38 -8.79 0.48
CA ILE A 106 3.62 -7.89 1.61
C ILE A 106 4.61 -6.81 1.17
N THR A 107 4.45 -5.61 1.72
CA THR A 107 5.42 -4.52 1.56
C THR A 107 6.19 -4.33 2.88
N TYR A 108 7.41 -3.83 2.80
CA TYR A 108 8.35 -3.80 3.92
C TYR A 108 8.79 -2.38 4.24
N PHE A 109 8.96 -2.12 5.53
CA PHE A 109 9.77 -1.00 6.00
C PHE A 109 11.22 -1.49 6.17
N LEU A 110 12.18 -0.68 5.75
CA LEU A 110 13.59 -0.90 6.03
C LEU A 110 13.98 0.01 7.20
N VAL A 111 14.46 -0.60 8.28
CA VAL A 111 14.83 0.09 9.51
C VAL A 111 16.24 -0.30 9.90
N ASP A 112 17.07 0.70 10.17
CA ASP A 112 18.39 0.52 10.75
C ASP A 112 18.25 0.27 12.25
N VAL A 113 18.49 -0.97 12.67
CA VAL A 113 18.32 -1.41 14.07
C VAL A 113 19.42 -0.86 14.99
N GLU A 114 20.56 -0.44 14.44
CA GLU A 114 21.71 0.09 15.16
C GLU A 114 22.12 1.46 14.58
N ARG A 115 21.17 2.40 14.64
CA ARG A 115 21.30 3.71 14.02
C ARG A 115 22.41 4.53 14.69
N ARG A 116 23.17 5.28 13.89
CA ARG A 116 24.11 6.30 14.37
C ARG A 116 23.65 7.70 13.99
N GLY A 117 23.54 8.59 14.98
CA GLY A 117 23.08 9.96 14.80
C GLY A 117 21.63 10.11 14.31
N ASN A 118 21.14 11.35 14.27
CA ASN A 118 19.76 11.70 13.89
C ASN A 118 18.69 10.92 14.67
N CYS A 119 18.94 10.63 15.95
CA CYS A 119 18.05 9.80 16.78
C CYS A 119 16.61 10.33 16.88
N SER A 120 16.42 11.66 16.86
CA SER A 120 15.09 12.26 16.84
C SER A 120 14.31 11.92 15.57
N ALA A 121 14.95 11.97 14.40
CA ALA A 121 14.32 11.60 13.13
C ALA A 121 14.04 10.10 13.06
N ALA A 122 14.97 9.26 13.55
CA ALA A 122 14.76 7.82 13.65
C ALA A 122 13.56 7.51 14.56
N ARG A 123 13.48 8.16 15.73
CA ARG A 123 12.34 8.02 16.64
C ARG A 123 11.02 8.39 15.98
N ALA A 124 10.94 9.55 15.32
CA ALA A 124 9.72 9.99 14.63
C ALA A 124 9.27 9.00 13.53
N ALA A 125 10.21 8.44 12.76
CA ALA A 125 9.90 7.42 11.76
C ALA A 125 9.36 6.13 12.40
N LEU A 126 9.95 5.70 13.53
CA LEU A 126 9.50 4.54 14.28
C LEU A 126 8.16 4.77 14.97
N ASP A 127 7.88 5.97 15.48
CA ASP A 127 6.58 6.33 16.06
C ASP A 127 5.49 6.19 15.02
N TRP A 128 5.75 6.65 13.79
CA TRP A 128 4.82 6.47 12.67
C TRP A 128 4.66 4.99 12.28
N ALA A 129 5.75 4.21 12.21
CA ALA A 129 5.68 2.79 11.89
C ALA A 129 4.90 2.02 12.97
N LEU A 130 5.16 2.28 14.25
CA LEU A 130 4.44 1.71 15.39
C LEU A 130 2.96 2.10 15.34
N PHE A 131 2.63 3.36 15.06
CA PHE A 131 1.25 3.78 14.85
C PHE A 131 0.58 2.96 13.74
N ALA A 132 1.24 2.84 12.59
CA ALA A 132 0.69 2.18 11.40
C ALA A 132 0.45 0.67 11.62
N VAL A 133 1.35 -0.02 12.34
CA VAL A 133 1.27 -1.48 12.50
C VAL A 133 0.61 -1.91 13.80
N ALA A 134 0.73 -1.14 14.89
CA ALA A 134 0.38 -1.58 16.24
C ALA A 134 -0.96 -1.03 16.75
N THR A 135 -1.59 -0.08 16.04
CA THR A 135 -2.82 0.57 16.51
C THR A 135 -4.05 0.22 15.69
N ALA A 136 -5.23 0.27 16.32
CA ALA A 136 -6.51 0.06 15.64
C ALA A 136 -6.79 1.13 14.56
N ASP A 137 -6.33 2.36 14.77
CA ASP A 137 -6.47 3.44 13.77
C ASP A 137 -5.55 3.21 12.56
N GLY A 138 -4.31 2.72 12.78
CA GLY A 138 -3.41 2.28 11.71
C GLY A 138 -4.04 1.18 10.86
N SER A 139 -4.59 0.14 11.50
CA SER A 139 -5.34 -0.92 10.82
C SER A 139 -6.55 -0.40 10.05
N ARG A 140 -7.29 0.57 10.60
CA ARG A 140 -8.44 1.19 9.92
C ARG A 140 -8.00 1.98 8.69
N LEU A 141 -6.89 2.71 8.76
CA LEU A 141 -6.32 3.45 7.63
C LEU A 141 -5.85 2.50 6.52
N ALA A 142 -5.22 1.37 6.88
CA ALA A 142 -4.83 0.35 5.91
C ALA A 142 -6.06 -0.18 5.15
N LEU A 143 -7.11 -0.58 5.87
CA LEU A 143 -8.36 -1.04 5.25
C LEU A 143 -9.00 0.02 4.36
N GLY A 144 -9.07 1.27 4.85
CA GLY A 144 -9.64 2.39 4.11
C GLY A 144 -8.87 2.76 2.83
N THR A 145 -7.61 2.33 2.72
CA THR A 145 -6.76 2.56 1.54
C THR A 145 -6.61 1.31 0.66
N GLY A 146 -7.37 0.24 0.92
CA GLY A 146 -7.35 -0.99 0.12
C GLY A 146 -6.22 -1.96 0.47
N TYR A 147 -5.58 -1.79 1.63
CA TYR A 147 -4.60 -2.73 2.19
C TYR A 147 -5.24 -3.58 3.29
N VAL A 148 -4.63 -4.73 3.56
CA VAL A 148 -5.03 -5.62 4.67
C VAL A 148 -4.06 -5.44 5.83
N PRO A 149 -4.54 -5.20 7.07
CA PRO A 149 -3.68 -5.15 8.25
C PRO A 149 -2.90 -6.44 8.48
N LEU A 150 -1.77 -6.35 9.16
CA LEU A 150 -1.01 -7.53 9.57
C LEU A 150 -1.85 -8.41 10.50
N VAL A 151 -1.67 -9.73 10.40
CA VAL A 151 -2.24 -10.66 11.38
C VAL A 151 -1.56 -10.46 12.74
N PRO A 152 -2.25 -10.75 13.88
CA PRO A 152 -1.75 -10.42 15.21
C PRO A 152 -0.34 -10.94 15.52
N ALA A 153 0.00 -12.14 15.04
CA ALA A 153 1.33 -12.71 15.22
C ALA A 153 2.44 -11.90 14.51
N LEU A 154 2.16 -11.42 13.29
CA LEU A 154 3.10 -10.57 12.55
C LEU A 154 3.16 -9.17 13.14
N GLN A 155 2.01 -8.61 13.54
CA GLN A 155 1.96 -7.32 14.23
C GLN A 155 2.84 -7.34 15.49
N ALA A 156 2.73 -8.37 16.33
CA ALA A 156 3.55 -8.52 17.53
C ALA A 156 5.04 -8.67 17.20
N ARG A 157 5.40 -9.48 16.18
CA ARG A 157 6.79 -9.64 15.73
C ARG A 157 7.36 -8.30 15.22
N THR A 158 6.62 -7.58 14.38
CA THR A 158 7.02 -6.27 13.84
C THR A 158 7.17 -5.24 14.94
N GLU A 159 6.21 -5.16 15.87
CA GLU A 159 6.29 -4.25 17.01
C GLU A 159 7.54 -4.53 17.87
N GLY A 160 7.85 -5.80 18.15
CA GLY A 160 9.05 -6.19 18.87
C GLY A 160 10.34 -5.69 18.20
N VAL A 161 10.44 -5.84 16.88
CA VAL A 161 11.59 -5.34 16.09
C VAL A 161 11.68 -3.82 16.11
N LEU A 162 10.56 -3.11 15.92
CA LEU A 162 10.54 -1.65 15.94
C LEU A 162 10.94 -1.08 17.31
N ARG A 163 10.55 -1.76 18.40
CA ARG A 163 10.92 -1.36 19.77
C ARG A 163 12.36 -1.73 20.15
N SER A 164 12.98 -2.68 19.45
CA SER A 164 14.38 -3.06 19.72
C SER A 164 15.41 -2.12 19.10
N VAL A 165 14.99 -1.15 18.28
CA VAL A 165 15.90 -0.23 17.60
C VAL A 165 16.68 0.62 18.61
N ARG A 166 18.00 0.67 18.37
CA ARG A 166 18.94 1.50 19.13
C ARG A 166 19.40 2.69 18.29
N CYS A 167 19.71 3.78 18.98
CA CYS A 167 20.41 4.92 18.41
C CYS A 167 21.58 5.32 19.32
N ASP A 168 22.77 5.41 18.73
CA ASP A 168 24.02 5.70 19.45
C ASP A 168 24.21 4.77 20.68
N GLY A 169 23.84 3.50 20.52
CA GLY A 169 23.95 2.45 21.54
C GLY A 169 22.78 2.39 22.56
N ALA A 170 21.94 3.42 22.62
CA ALA A 170 20.79 3.47 23.54
C ALA A 170 19.49 3.01 22.85
N LEU A 171 18.61 2.34 23.59
CA LEU A 171 17.28 2.00 23.06
C LEU A 171 16.44 3.26 22.82
N LEU A 172 15.77 3.34 21.68
CA LEU A 172 14.83 4.45 21.41
C LEU A 172 13.52 4.32 22.18
N TYR A 173 13.12 3.08 22.50
CA TYR A 173 11.95 2.74 23.31
C TYR A 173 12.37 1.85 24.48
N PRO A 174 13.03 2.40 25.52
CA PRO A 174 13.28 1.62 26.73
C PRO A 174 11.94 1.13 27.29
N ALA A 175 11.91 -0.11 27.80
CA ALA A 175 10.78 -0.56 28.60
C ALA A 175 10.53 0.50 29.70
N PRO A 176 9.27 0.84 30.01
CA PRO A 176 9.02 1.69 31.17
C PRO A 176 9.74 1.05 32.34
N GLU A 177 10.73 1.75 32.90
CA GLU A 177 11.38 1.29 34.13
C GLU A 177 10.23 0.99 35.09
N ALA A 178 10.14 -0.26 35.57
CA ALA A 178 9.14 -0.65 36.54
C ALA A 178 9.24 0.38 37.66
N ALA A 179 8.23 1.25 37.75
CA ALA A 179 8.31 2.49 38.51
C ALA A 179 8.92 2.18 39.86
N SER A 180 10.19 2.55 40.05
CA SER A 180 10.76 2.54 41.37
C SER A 180 9.88 3.50 42.16
N SER A 181 9.37 3.03 43.28
CA SER A 181 8.47 3.75 44.18
C SER A 181 9.20 4.97 44.76
N GLY A 182 9.38 5.99 43.94
CA GLY A 182 9.96 7.28 44.24
C GLY A 182 8.99 8.35 43.77
N SER A 183 8.37 9.01 44.74
CA SER A 183 7.28 9.96 44.59
C SER A 183 7.54 11.12 43.62
N ALA A 184 6.47 11.48 42.90
CA ALA A 184 6.18 12.79 42.26
C ALA A 184 7.03 13.16 41.02
N THR A 185 6.47 13.72 39.94
CA THR A 185 5.43 14.75 39.88
C THR A 185 4.68 14.65 38.54
N LEU A 186 3.36 14.67 38.61
CA LEU A 186 2.46 14.71 37.47
C LEU A 186 2.41 16.15 36.95
N ILE A 187 3.13 16.46 35.87
CA ILE A 187 2.87 17.67 35.08
C ILE A 187 2.00 17.24 33.90
N ALA A 188 0.69 17.26 34.13
CA ALA A 188 -0.29 17.25 33.05
C ALA A 188 -0.24 18.62 32.35
N VAL A 189 0.45 18.70 31.21
CA VAL A 189 0.17 19.75 30.24
C VAL A 189 -0.79 19.16 29.22
N VAL A 190 -2.07 19.43 29.45
CA VAL A 190 -3.12 19.30 28.44
C VAL A 190 -2.92 20.43 27.44
N VAL A 191 -2.41 20.12 26.25
CA VAL A 191 -2.62 20.98 25.08
C VAL A 191 -3.71 20.33 24.23
N VAL A 192 -4.94 20.79 24.44
CA VAL A 192 -5.98 20.70 23.42
C VAL A 192 -5.68 21.79 22.39
N VAL A 193 -5.30 21.40 21.17
CA VAL A 193 -5.54 22.23 19.99
C VAL A 193 -6.40 21.42 19.04
N ALA A 194 -7.66 21.85 18.97
CA ALA A 194 -8.63 21.41 18.00
C ALA A 194 -8.17 21.76 16.57
N VAL A 195 -8.41 20.83 15.66
CA VAL A 195 -8.91 20.98 14.28
C VAL A 195 -8.61 22.31 13.56
N LEU A 196 -7.91 22.17 12.41
CA LEU A 196 -7.83 23.04 11.20
C LEU A 196 -6.42 23.51 10.85
N ALA A 197 -5.75 22.72 10.01
CA ALA A 197 -4.83 23.24 8.98
C ALA A 197 -4.79 22.30 7.76
N THR A 198 -5.96 21.96 7.21
CA THR A 198 -6.12 21.72 5.78
C THR A 198 -5.83 23.03 5.05
N ALA A 199 -4.65 23.23 4.44
CA ALA A 199 -4.45 24.18 3.32
C ALA A 199 -3.00 24.33 2.79
N LEU A 200 -1.93 24.01 3.55
CA LEU A 200 -0.62 24.56 3.17
C LEU A 200 0.16 23.80 2.08
N ILE A 201 -0.19 22.56 1.73
CA ILE A 201 0.54 21.80 0.71
C ILE A 201 -0.15 21.85 -0.67
N ALA A 202 -1.46 22.11 -0.72
CA ALA A 202 -2.18 22.26 -2.00
C ALA A 202 -1.99 23.65 -2.65
N GLY A 203 -1.70 24.71 -1.87
CA GLY A 203 -1.46 26.06 -2.39
C GLY A 203 -0.10 26.25 -3.06
N LEU A 204 0.93 25.47 -2.68
CA LEU A 204 2.29 25.68 -3.18
C LEU A 204 2.58 25.05 -4.55
N GLN A 205 1.73 24.11 -5.01
CA GLN A 205 1.90 23.45 -6.32
C GLN A 205 1.10 24.13 -7.44
N VAL A 206 0.02 24.85 -7.12
CA VAL A 206 -0.76 25.59 -8.13
C VAL A 206 -0.04 26.89 -8.56
N ALA A 207 0.73 27.52 -7.67
CA ALA A 207 1.49 28.74 -7.98
C ALA A 207 2.67 28.50 -8.97
N ARG A 208 3.24 27.28 -9.02
CA ARG A 208 4.33 26.95 -9.97
C ARG A 208 3.83 26.69 -11.40
N VAL A 209 2.58 26.26 -11.58
CA VAL A 209 2.02 25.98 -12.91
C VAL A 209 1.55 27.25 -13.63
N VAL A 210 1.21 28.32 -12.90
CA VAL A 210 0.80 29.60 -13.49
C VAL A 210 2.02 30.46 -13.87
N ALA A 211 3.13 30.40 -13.12
CA ALA A 211 4.34 31.17 -13.45
C ALA A 211 5.10 30.66 -14.68
N ALA A 212 4.95 29.39 -15.06
CA ALA A 212 5.61 28.81 -16.23
C ALA A 212 4.87 29.06 -17.57
N ARG A 213 3.63 29.58 -17.54
CA ARG A 213 2.82 29.84 -18.75
C ARG A 213 2.77 31.32 -19.18
N GLY A 214 3.46 32.21 -18.48
CA GLY A 214 3.41 33.66 -18.72
C GLY A 214 4.52 34.26 -19.60
N ALA A 215 5.55 33.50 -19.97
CA ALA A 215 6.68 34.01 -20.75
C ALA A 215 6.78 33.28 -22.10
N GLY A 216 6.12 33.82 -23.14
CA GLY A 216 6.30 33.32 -24.51
C GLY A 216 5.13 33.50 -25.48
N ARG A 217 4.59 34.71 -25.59
CA ARG A 217 4.01 35.26 -26.85
C ARG A 217 5.13 36.15 -27.42
N ASP A 218 5.51 36.18 -28.70
CA ASP A 218 4.85 35.96 -29.99
C ASP A 218 5.93 35.65 -31.04
N VAL A 219 5.65 34.85 -32.09
CA VAL A 219 6.02 35.17 -33.50
C VAL A 219 5.09 34.43 -34.48
N ALA A 220 4.31 35.24 -35.20
CA ALA A 220 3.86 35.17 -36.60
C ALA A 220 3.22 33.91 -37.24
N ASN A 221 1.95 34.11 -37.62
CA ASN A 221 1.27 33.78 -38.89
C ASN A 221 2.09 33.12 -40.02
N ALA A 222 1.57 32.01 -40.59
CA ALA A 222 1.05 31.90 -41.97
C ALA A 222 0.45 30.49 -42.25
N PRO A 223 -0.41 30.30 -43.28
CA PRO A 223 -1.46 29.27 -43.28
C PRO A 223 -1.24 28.04 -44.19
N SER A 224 -2.12 27.04 -43.94
CA SER A 224 -2.71 26.02 -44.83
C SER A 224 -1.82 24.98 -45.53
N ASP A 225 -2.07 23.69 -45.22
CA ASP A 225 -2.64 22.75 -46.21
C ASP A 225 -3.17 21.46 -45.54
N PRO A 226 -4.32 20.88 -45.94
CA PRO A 226 -4.83 19.61 -45.41
C PRO A 226 -4.61 18.46 -46.42
N ALA A 227 -3.93 17.38 -45.99
CA ALA A 227 -4.26 15.98 -46.30
C ALA A 227 -3.06 15.06 -46.03
N GLN A 228 -3.26 13.97 -45.30
CA GLN A 228 -3.39 12.61 -45.86
C GLN A 228 -3.34 11.55 -44.72
N PRO A 229 -4.01 10.40 -44.89
CA PRO A 229 -4.12 9.33 -43.92
C PRO A 229 -3.08 8.21 -44.16
N PHE A 230 -2.74 7.49 -43.08
CA PHE A 230 -2.49 6.05 -43.07
C PHE A 230 -2.88 5.49 -41.71
#